data_AF-A0A5C3PWH7-F1
#
_entry.id   AF-A0A5C3PWH7-F1
#
_cell.length_a   1.000
_cell.length_b   1.000
_cell.length_c   1.000
_cell.angle_alpha   90.00
_cell.angle_beta   90.00
_cell.angle_gamma   90.00
#
_symmetry.space_group_name_H-M   'P 1'
#
loop_
_entity.id
_entity.type
_entity.pdbx_description
1 polymer ?
#
loop_
_entity_poly.entity_id
_entity_poly.type
_entity_poly.pdbx_seq_one_letter_code
_entity_poly.pdbx_strand_id
1 'polypeptide(L)'
;MVGQGARRLVWIAVELSNHARRTLSSTDLPAENWHIKKPALFVAASRDYVCRPAFGKASMEKYAPHAEIVELNTGHWVQLEATEEYNATLEQWIEKTPTARL
;
A
#
# COMPACT_ATOMS: atom_id res chain seq x y z
N MET A 1 -6.29 -38.04 0.01
CA MET A 1 -7.00 -36.78 -0.27
C MET A 1 -6.30 -35.68 0.50
N VAL A 2 -5.44 -34.91 -0.18
CA VAL A 2 -4.63 -33.85 0.44
C VAL A 2 -5.53 -32.61 0.56
N GLY A 3 -5.88 -32.25 1.80
CA GLY A 3 -6.61 -31.03 2.10
C GLY A 3 -5.74 -29.82 1.74
N GLN A 4 -6.24 -28.98 0.86
CA GLN A 4 -5.59 -27.72 0.50
C GLN A 4 -5.52 -26.84 1.75
N GLY A 5 -4.29 -26.65 2.26
CA GLY A 5 -4.03 -25.71 3.34
C GLY A 5 -4.40 -24.31 2.87
N ALA A 6 -5.43 -23.73 3.50
CA ALA A 6 -5.73 -22.31 3.38
C ALA A 6 -4.45 -21.54 3.72
N ARG A 7 -3.82 -20.96 2.70
CA ARG A 7 -2.70 -20.03 2.88
C ARG A 7 -3.27 -18.82 3.60
N ARG A 8 -3.15 -18.79 4.93
CA ARG A 8 -3.39 -17.60 5.72
C ARG A 8 -2.33 -16.59 5.30
N LEU A 9 -2.71 -15.66 4.42
CA LEU A 9 -1.86 -14.53 4.07
C LEU A 9 -1.77 -13.65 5.32
N VAL A 10 -0.54 -13.51 5.80
CA VAL A 10 -0.20 -12.68 6.95
C VAL A 10 -0.28 -11.22 6.53
N TRP A 11 -1.15 -10.52 7.24
CA TRP A 11 -1.44 -9.10 7.27
C TRP A 11 -0.21 -8.18 7.20
N ILE A 12 -0.20 -7.26 6.22
CA ILE A 12 0.37 -5.92 6.36
C ILE A 12 -0.56 -4.95 5.61
N ALA A 13 -1.53 -4.37 6.32
CA ALA A 13 -2.17 -3.14 5.88
C ALA A 13 -1.16 -2.01 6.03
N VAL A 14 -0.99 -1.18 5.00
CA VAL A 14 -0.05 -0.08 4.96
C VAL A 14 -0.47 1.01 5.95
N GLU A 15 -0.01 0.86 7.19
CA GLU A 15 0.23 1.95 8.14
C GLU A 15 1.75 2.23 8.22
N LEU A 16 2.44 2.05 7.10
CA LEU A 16 3.89 2.17 6.98
C LEU A 16 4.29 3.45 6.23
N SER A 17 3.81 4.58 6.73
CA SER A 17 4.54 5.86 6.59
C SER A 17 5.00 6.43 7.94
N ASN A 18 4.58 5.84 9.08
CA ASN A 18 5.01 6.29 10.40
C ASN A 18 5.84 5.27 11.20
N HIS A 19 5.81 3.97 10.90
CA HIS A 19 6.49 2.98 11.76
C HIS A 19 7.91 2.56 11.34
N ALA A 20 8.35 2.88 10.12
CA ALA A 20 9.73 2.60 9.68
C ALA A 20 10.76 3.68 10.10
N ARG A 21 10.38 4.67 10.93
CA ARG A 21 11.25 5.76 11.42
C ARG A 21 11.77 5.54 12.84
N ARG A 22 12.16 4.31 13.20
CA ARG A 22 13.13 4.11 14.29
C ARG A 22 14.51 4.43 13.68
N THR A 23 14.95 5.69 13.55
CA THR A 23 15.55 6.48 14.65
C THR A 23 15.83 7.95 14.24
N LEU A 24 15.27 8.46 13.14
CA LEU A 24 15.57 9.80 12.62
C LEU A 24 14.29 10.62 12.40
N SER A 25 14.28 11.86 12.87
CA SER A 25 13.19 12.81 12.60
C SER A 25 13.11 13.07 11.10
N SER A 26 11.93 13.44 10.57
CA SER A 26 11.82 13.86 9.16
C SER A 26 12.67 15.08 8.81
N THR A 27 13.18 15.79 9.83
CA THR A 27 14.16 16.88 9.71
C THR A 27 15.58 16.41 9.40
N ASP A 28 15.90 15.13 9.67
CA ASP A 28 17.27 14.60 9.55
C ASP A 28 17.49 13.76 8.28
N LEU A 29 16.45 13.55 7.47
CA LEU A 29 16.56 12.84 6.21
C LEU A 29 16.96 13.80 5.09
N PRO A 30 18.08 13.57 4.39
CA PRO A 30 18.41 14.37 3.21
C PRO A 30 17.31 14.20 2.16
N ALA A 31 17.02 15.28 1.41
CA ALA A 31 15.90 15.35 0.48
C ALA A 31 15.89 14.22 -0.58
N GLU A 32 17.07 13.71 -0.96
CA GLU A 32 17.25 12.56 -1.85
C GLU A 32 16.63 11.25 -1.34
N ASN A 33 16.34 11.15 -0.04
CA ASN A 33 15.74 9.98 0.61
C ASN A 33 14.25 10.16 0.90
N TRP A 34 13.65 11.27 0.47
CA TRP A 34 12.21 11.49 0.63
C TRP A 34 11.37 10.70 -0.39
N HIS A 35 12.01 10.23 -1.47
CA HIS A 35 11.35 9.44 -2.50
C HIS A 35 11.42 7.95 -2.21
N ILE A 36 10.28 7.27 -2.36
CA ILE A 36 10.18 5.81 -2.30
C ILE A 36 10.91 5.26 -3.53
N LYS A 37 11.90 4.39 -3.34
CA LYS A 37 12.67 3.76 -4.44
C LYS A 37 12.17 2.36 -4.79
N LYS A 38 11.38 1.75 -3.91
CA LYS A 38 10.83 0.41 -4.08
C LYS A 38 9.51 0.46 -4.86
N PRO A 39 9.13 -0.62 -5.56
CA PRO A 39 7.78 -0.75 -6.10
C PRO A 39 6.74 -0.50 -5.01
N ALA A 40 5.69 0.25 -5.34
CA ALA A 40 4.64 0.65 -4.41
C ALA A 40 3.27 0.49 -5.05
N LEU A 41 2.29 0.10 -4.23
CA LEU A 41 0.86 0.08 -4.54
C LEU A 41 0.16 1.01 -3.55
N PHE A 42 -0.70 1.87 -4.05
CA PHE A 42 -1.61 2.69 -3.24
C PHE A 42 -3.05 2.37 -3.62
N VAL A 43 -3.80 1.77 -2.71
CA VAL A 43 -5.22 1.52 -2.87
C VAL A 43 -6.00 2.66 -2.21
N ALA A 44 -6.60 3.52 -3.03
CA ALA A 44 -7.38 4.66 -2.61
C ALA A 44 -8.84 4.25 -2.35
N ALA A 45 -9.35 4.54 -1.17
CA ALA A 45 -10.74 4.33 -0.79
C ALA A 45 -11.59 5.57 -1.16
N SER A 46 -12.33 5.53 -2.27
CA SER A 46 -13.03 6.72 -2.80
C SER A 46 -13.97 7.42 -1.81
N ARG A 47 -14.54 6.69 -0.84
CA ARG A 47 -15.48 7.19 0.18
C ARG A 47 -14.82 7.39 1.55
N ASP A 48 -13.50 7.35 1.62
CA ASP A 48 -12.76 7.56 2.87
C ASP A 48 -12.71 9.05 3.26
N TYR A 49 -13.33 9.35 4.40
CA TYR A 49 -13.37 10.68 5.00
C TYR A 49 -12.19 10.97 5.94
N VAL A 50 -11.50 9.93 6.41
CA VAL A 50 -10.33 10.03 7.29
C VAL A 50 -9.08 10.31 6.46
N CYS A 51 -8.81 9.44 5.47
CA CYS A 51 -7.67 9.55 4.58
C CYS A 51 -8.15 9.80 3.15
N ARG A 52 -8.55 11.05 2.86
CA ARG A 52 -9.17 11.37 1.57
C ARG A 52 -8.27 10.98 0.39
N PRO A 53 -8.81 10.28 -0.63
CA PRO A 53 -8.08 9.84 -1.82
C PRO A 53 -7.21 10.91 -2.45
N ALA A 54 -7.74 12.13 -2.57
CA ALA A 54 -7.03 13.25 -3.20
C ALA A 54 -5.68 13.54 -2.53
N PHE A 55 -5.62 13.52 -1.19
CA PHE A 55 -4.38 13.77 -0.46
C PHE A 55 -3.41 12.60 -0.55
N GLY A 56 -3.92 11.37 -0.51
CA GLY A 56 -3.12 10.16 -0.70
C GLY A 56 -2.46 10.14 -2.08
N LYS A 57 -3.24 10.39 -3.14
CA LYS A 57 -2.76 10.47 -4.52
C LYS A 57 -1.71 11.58 -4.70
N ALA A 58 -1.96 12.77 -4.18
CA ALA A 58 -0.98 13.87 -4.23
C ALA A 58 0.32 13.51 -3.49
N SER A 59 0.23 12.77 -2.38
CA SER A 59 1.41 12.29 -1.66
C SER A 59 2.18 11.24 -2.47
N MET A 60 1.47 10.34 -3.16
CA MET A 60 2.11 9.36 -4.06
C MET A 60 2.77 10.07 -5.23
N GLU A 61 2.12 11.04 -5.88
CA GLU A 61 2.74 11.82 -6.96
C GLU A 61 4.03 12.51 -6.50
N LYS A 62 4.04 13.06 -5.28
CA LYS A 62 5.20 13.75 -4.72
C LYS A 62 6.35 12.81 -4.34
N TYR A 63 6.05 11.70 -3.64
CA TYR A 63 7.07 10.88 -3.00
C TYR A 63 7.28 9.51 -3.67
N ALA A 64 6.34 9.04 -4.48
CA ALA A 64 6.37 7.73 -5.13
C ALA A 64 5.67 7.80 -6.52
N PRO A 65 6.17 8.61 -7.47
CA PRO A 65 5.50 8.84 -8.74
C PRO A 65 5.35 7.58 -9.61
N HIS A 66 6.10 6.52 -9.31
CA HIS A 66 6.04 5.21 -9.94
C HIS A 66 5.07 4.23 -9.24
N ALA A 67 4.37 4.66 -8.19
CA ALA A 67 3.41 3.81 -7.48
C ALA A 67 2.21 3.49 -8.39
N GLU A 68 1.78 2.23 -8.38
CA GLU A 68 0.49 1.85 -8.96
C GLU A 68 -0.62 2.38 -8.05
N ILE A 69 -1.55 3.15 -8.61
CA ILE A 69 -2.69 3.69 -7.87
C ILE A 69 -3.95 3.01 -8.36
N VAL A 70 -4.64 2.33 -7.45
CA VAL A 70 -5.93 1.70 -7.70
C VAL A 70 -6.96 2.36 -6.79
N GLU A 71 -8.12 2.73 -7.32
CA GLU A 71 -9.18 3.33 -6.51
C GLU A 71 -10.37 2.38 -6.43
N LEU A 72 -10.80 2.07 -5.21
CA LEU A 72 -11.94 1.19 -4.94
C LEU A 72 -13.11 1.99 -4.35
N ASN A 73 -14.34 1.55 -4.63
CA ASN A 73 -15.56 2.22 -4.15
C ASN A 73 -15.91 1.89 -2.69
N THR A 74 -14.97 2.12 -1.78
CA THR A 74 -15.10 1.73 -0.37
C THR A 74 -14.90 2.89 0.59
N GLY A 75 -15.31 2.69 1.84
CA GLY A 75 -14.88 3.50 2.97
C GLY A 75 -13.45 3.17 3.42
N HIS A 76 -13.08 3.70 4.59
CA HIS A 76 -11.72 3.66 5.14
C HIS A 76 -11.11 2.25 5.23
N TRP A 77 -11.93 1.25 5.59
CA TRP A 77 -11.48 -0.14 5.78
C TRP A 77 -11.70 -0.98 4.53
N VAL A 78 -10.97 -0.63 3.45
CA VAL A 78 -11.07 -1.26 2.12
C VAL A 78 -11.05 -2.80 2.21
N GLN A 79 -10.11 -3.34 2.99
CA GLN A 79 -9.90 -4.78 3.13
C GLN A 79 -11.04 -5.51 3.86
N LEU A 80 -11.89 -4.79 4.60
CA LEU A 80 -13.07 -5.36 5.26
C LEU A 80 -14.32 -5.19 4.41
N GLU A 81 -14.42 -4.07 3.69
CA GLU A 81 -15.60 -3.73 2.91
C GLU A 81 -15.62 -4.40 1.52
N ALA A 82 -14.47 -4.52 0.88
CA ALA A 82 -14.30 -5.13 -0.43
C ALA A 82 -13.15 -6.15 -0.41
N THR A 83 -13.27 -7.14 0.48
CA THR A 83 -12.23 -8.16 0.75
C THR A 83 -11.72 -8.81 -0.53
N GLU A 84 -12.62 -9.24 -1.41
CA GLU A 84 -12.29 -9.97 -2.63
C GLU A 84 -11.60 -9.06 -3.66
N GLU A 85 -12.13 -7.86 -3.87
CA GLU A 85 -11.59 -6.88 -4.83
C GLU A 85 -10.21 -6.38 -4.37
N TYR A 86 -10.06 -6.10 -3.08
CA TYR A 86 -8.80 -5.72 -2.48
C TYR A 86 -7.75 -6.84 -2.61
N ASN A 87 -8.12 -8.08 -2.28
CA ASN A 87 -7.21 -9.23 -2.38
C ASN A 87 -6.80 -9.48 -3.83
N ALA A 88 -7.74 -9.43 -4.78
CA ALA A 88 -7.43 -9.58 -6.20
C ALA A 88 -6.48 -8.48 -6.71
N THR A 89 -6.68 -7.24 -6.26
CA THR A 89 -5.80 -6.11 -6.58
C THR A 89 -4.38 -6.37 -6.05
N LEU A 90 -4.27 -6.83 -4.80
CA LEU A 90 -3.00 -7.12 -4.16
C LEU A 90 -2.26 -8.27 -4.85
N GLU A 91 -2.96 -9.36 -5.16
CA GLU A 91 -2.39 -10.52 -5.86
C GLU A 91 -1.84 -10.13 -7.24
N GLN A 92 -2.64 -9.41 -8.04
CA GLN A 92 -2.21 -8.93 -9.35
C GLN A 92 -0.96 -8.04 -9.25
N TRP A 93 -0.89 -7.16 -8.24
CA TRP A 93 0.26 -6.30 -8.05
C TRP A 93 1.52 -7.10 -7.66
N ILE A 94 1.37 -8.09 -6.77
CA ILE A 94 2.49 -8.97 -6.35
C ILE A 94 3.02 -9.77 -7.55
N GLU A 95 2.15 -10.30 -8.40
CA GLU A 95 2.55 -11.06 -9.59
C GLU A 95 3.31 -10.22 -10.61
N LYS A 96 2.94 -8.95 -10.79
CA LYS A 96 3.64 -7.99 -11.66
C LYS A 96 4.96 -7.51 -11.06
N THR A 97 5.03 -7.45 -9.73
CA THR A 97 6.17 -6.85 -9.04
C THR A 97 7.30 -7.87 -8.93
N PRO A 98 8.51 -7.56 -9.46
CA PRO A 98 9.65 -8.45 -9.30
C PRO A 98 9.91 -8.64 -7.81
N THR A 99 9.65 -9.84 -7.29
CA THR A 99 10.01 -10.18 -5.92
C THR A 99 11.53 -10.21 -5.86
N ALA A 100 12.15 -9.17 -5.33
CA ALA A 100 13.50 -9.29 -4.81
C ALA A 100 13.42 -10.38 -3.74
N ARG A 101 13.97 -11.56 -4.04
CA ARG A 101 14.15 -12.66 -3.10
C ARG A 101 14.80 -12.03 -1.84
N LEU A 102 14.03 -11.92 -0.76
CA LEU A 102 14.54 -11.53 0.56
C LEU A 102 15.43 -12.66 1.10
#